data_AF-A0A8S4RY56-F1
#
_entry.id   AF-A0A8S4RY56-F1
#
_cell.length_a   1.000
_cell.length_b   1.000
_cell.length_c   1.000
_cell.angle_alpha   90.00
_cell.angle_beta   90.00
_cell.angle_gamma   90.00
#
_symmetry.space_group_name_H-M   'P 1'
#
loop_
_entity.id
_entity.type
_entity.pdbx_description
1 polymer ?
#
loop_
_entity_poly.entity_id
_entity_poly.type
_entity_poly.pdbx_seq_one_letter_code
_entity_poly.pdbx_strand_id
1 'polypeptide(L)'
;MEIVSEIGDTRYRLAAETAEKAQLITALLPAAQDAASYDLKEMLNRYKEVILLNEELLVSCHIRRATQEQAVMSLKSLHTILQQAARLRVGKYSKAVVTACRKAVSDNNVEALVKILQDGDT
;
A
#
# COMPACT_ATOMS: atom_id res chain seq x y z
N MET A 1 4.55 -6.46 14.43
CA MET A 1 3.85 -5.20 14.06
C MET A 1 4.78 -4.21 13.40
N GLU A 2 6.05 -4.14 13.80
CA GLU A 2 7.07 -3.24 13.21
C GLU A 2 7.14 -3.37 11.68
N ILE A 3 7.30 -4.58 11.14
CA ILE A 3 7.30 -4.84 9.68
C ILE A 3 6.00 -4.38 8.99
N VAL A 4 4.84 -4.50 9.65
CA VAL A 4 3.55 -4.06 9.09
C VAL A 4 3.45 -2.54 9.07
N SER A 5 3.96 -1.88 10.11
CA SER A 5 4.08 -0.42 10.18
C SER A 5 5.02 0.09 9.10
N GLU A 6 6.20 -0.51 8.96
CA GLU A 6 7.17 -0.18 7.92
C GLU A 6 6.61 -0.37 6.51
N ILE A 7 5.86 -1.46 6.27
CA ILE A 7 5.16 -1.66 4.99
C ILE A 7 4.07 -0.59 4.79
N GLY A 8 3.40 -0.16 5.85
CA GLY A 8 2.44 0.95 5.81
C GLY A 8 3.10 2.26 5.41
N ASP A 9 4.18 2.62 6.08
CA ASP A 9 4.92 3.87 5.87
C ASP A 9 5.56 3.92 4.48
N THR A 10 6.18 2.80 4.05
CA THR A 10 6.73 2.68 2.69
C THR A 10 5.65 2.79 1.63
N ARG A 11 4.46 2.21 1.83
CA ARG A 11 3.32 2.36 0.91
C ARG A 11 2.86 3.81 0.81
N TYR A 12 2.76 4.50 1.95
CA TYR A 12 2.34 5.90 1.97
C TYR A 12 3.37 6.79 1.24
N ARG A 13 4.66 6.58 1.53
CA ARG A 13 5.76 7.28 0.87
C ARG A 13 5.78 7.04 -0.64
N LEU A 14 5.70 5.78 -1.09
CA LEU A 14 5.66 5.46 -2.52
C LEU A 14 4.42 6.05 -3.23
N ALA A 15 3.28 6.15 -2.55
CA ALA A 15 2.10 6.81 -3.09
C ALA A 15 2.29 8.32 -3.25
N ALA A 16 2.91 8.98 -2.26
CA ALA A 16 3.25 10.40 -2.33
C ALA A 16 4.26 10.68 -3.46
N GLU A 17 5.38 9.94 -3.51
CA GLU A 17 6.40 10.07 -4.55
C GLU A 17 5.82 9.87 -5.97
N THR A 18 4.90 8.91 -6.14
CA THR A 18 4.21 8.71 -7.43
C THR A 18 3.32 9.93 -7.77
N ALA A 19 2.56 10.44 -6.81
CA ALA A 19 1.65 11.56 -7.02
C ALA A 19 2.42 12.84 -7.40
N GLU A 20 3.55 13.10 -6.73
CA GLU A 20 4.44 14.21 -7.04
C GLU A 20 4.99 14.11 -8.46
N LYS A 21 5.50 12.94 -8.87
CA LYS A 21 5.99 12.72 -10.25
C LYS A 21 4.89 12.90 -11.30
N ALA A 22 3.68 12.42 -11.03
CA ALA A 22 2.55 12.60 -11.94
C ALA A 22 2.13 14.08 -12.06
N GLN A 23 2.17 14.83 -10.95
CA GLN A 23 1.91 16.28 -10.96
C GLN A 23 2.98 17.03 -11.75
N LEU A 24 4.26 16.69 -11.58
CA LEU A 24 5.37 17.28 -12.33
C LEU A 24 5.21 17.05 -13.84
N ILE A 25 4.89 15.82 -14.27
CA ILE A 25 4.65 15.50 -15.68
C ILE A 25 3.47 16.33 -16.22
N THR A 26 2.38 16.45 -15.44
CA THR A 26 1.19 17.21 -15.85
C THR A 26 1.48 18.71 -16.00
N ALA A 27 2.41 19.25 -15.22
CA ALA A 27 2.84 20.64 -15.32
C ALA A 27 3.87 20.87 -16.46
N LEU A 28 4.78 19.92 -16.68
CA LEU A 28 5.84 20.03 -17.68
C LEU A 28 5.35 19.81 -19.11
N LEU A 29 4.33 18.98 -19.33
CA LEU A 29 3.81 18.71 -20.68
C LEU A 29 3.28 19.97 -21.38
N PRO A 30 2.41 20.80 -20.76
CA PRO A 30 1.96 22.05 -21.34
C PRO A 30 3.12 23.03 -21.56
N ALA A 31 4.05 23.14 -20.61
CA ALA A 31 5.22 24.01 -20.73
C ALA A 31 6.18 23.59 -21.85
N ALA A 32 6.27 22.29 -22.15
CA ALA A 32 7.02 21.78 -23.30
C ALA A 32 6.29 22.10 -24.62
N GLN A 33 4.96 21.97 -24.63
CA GLN A 33 4.13 22.29 -25.78
C GLN A 33 4.20 23.79 -26.12
N ASP A 34 4.12 24.67 -25.13
CA ASP A 34 4.23 26.12 -25.31
C ASP A 34 5.61 26.53 -25.85
N ALA A 35 6.67 25.82 -25.44
CA ALA A 35 8.02 26.04 -25.95
C ALA A 35 8.15 25.75 -27.45
N ALA A 36 7.36 24.80 -27.97
CA ALA A 36 7.38 24.41 -29.38
C ALA A 36 7.07 25.58 -30.32
N SER A 37 6.32 26.58 -29.85
CA SER A 37 5.96 27.76 -30.64
C SER A 37 7.10 28.77 -30.83
N TYR A 38 8.17 28.70 -30.01
CA TYR A 38 9.23 29.72 -30.00
C TYR A 38 10.65 29.15 -30.06
N ASP A 39 10.91 27.98 -29.47
CA ASP A 39 12.24 27.34 -29.46
C ASP A 39 12.15 25.80 -29.45
N LEU A 40 12.47 25.21 -30.61
CA LEU A 40 12.49 23.76 -30.81
C LEU A 40 13.56 23.05 -29.97
N LYS A 41 14.68 23.71 -29.67
CA LYS A 41 15.78 23.11 -28.89
C LYS A 41 15.36 22.98 -27.43
N GLU A 42 14.72 24.02 -26.90
CA GLU A 42 14.18 24.02 -25.55
C GLU A 42 13.01 23.03 -25.40
N MET A 43 12.13 22.95 -26.41
CA MET A 43 11.07 21.95 -26.50
C MET A 43 11.63 20.52 -26.39
N LEU A 44 12.67 20.20 -27.18
CA LEU A 44 13.30 18.87 -27.16
C LEU A 44 13.92 18.53 -25.80
N ASN A 45 14.51 19.50 -25.11
CA ASN A 45 15.06 19.29 -23.77
C ASN A 45 13.97 18.97 -22.76
N ARG A 46 12.85 19.73 -22.77
CA ARG A 46 11.71 19.49 -21.87
C ARG A 46 11.02 18.15 -22.14
N TYR A 47 10.87 17.75 -23.40
CA TYR A 47 10.34 16.42 -23.73
C TYR A 47 11.25 15.29 -23.25
N LYS A 48 12.58 15.44 -23.34
CA LYS A 48 13.51 14.45 -22.77
C LYS A 48 13.31 14.30 -21.26
N GLU A 49 13.14 15.42 -20.55
CA GLU A 49 12.87 15.41 -19.11
C GLU A 49 11.54 14.72 -18.79
N VAL A 50 10.47 15.02 -19.54
CA VAL A 50 9.17 14.36 -19.40
C VAL A 50 9.27 12.85 -19.67
N ILE A 51 10.01 12.42 -20.69
CA ILE A 51 10.20 11.00 -21.00
C ILE A 51 10.92 10.29 -19.85
N LEU A 52 12.00 10.89 -19.33
CA LEU A 52 12.76 10.33 -18.22
C LEU A 52 11.90 10.23 -16.95
N LEU A 53 11.16 11.29 -16.61
CA LEU A 53 10.21 11.29 -15.50
C LEU A 53 9.12 10.22 -15.67
N ASN A 54 8.64 10.00 -16.90
CA ASN A 54 7.63 8.99 -17.19
C ASN A 54 8.17 7.57 -17.02
N GLU A 55 9.40 7.29 -17.48
CA GLU A 55 10.06 6.00 -17.25
C GLU A 55 10.23 5.74 -15.75
N GLU A 56 10.67 6.73 -14.98
CA GLU A 56 10.77 6.62 -13.53
C GLU A 56 9.43 6.42 -12.84
N LEU A 57 8.37 7.10 -13.32
CA LEU A 57 7.01 6.95 -12.80
C LEU A 57 6.47 5.54 -13.05
N LEU A 58 6.76 4.95 -14.21
CA LEU A 58 6.36 3.58 -14.52
C LEU A 58 7.03 2.60 -13.55
N VAL A 59 8.34 2.74 -13.33
CA VAL A 59 9.08 1.92 -12.38
C VAL A 59 8.51 2.09 -10.96
N SER A 60 8.24 3.31 -10.51
CA SER A 60 7.67 3.55 -9.18
C SER A 60 6.26 2.96 -9.05
N CYS A 61 5.45 3.00 -10.13
CA CYS A 61 4.14 2.36 -10.16
C CYS A 61 4.22 0.84 -10.06
N HIS A 62 5.19 0.21 -10.73
CA HIS A 62 5.42 -1.22 -10.61
C HIS A 62 5.80 -1.62 -9.18
N ILE A 63 6.72 -0.88 -8.55
CA ILE A 63 7.13 -1.11 -7.16
C ILE A 63 5.94 -0.93 -6.22
N ARG A 64 5.21 0.19 -6.33
CA ARG A 64 4.02 0.46 -5.50
C ARG A 64 2.98 -0.65 -5.62
N ARG A 65 2.73 -1.13 -6.85
CA ARG A 65 1.80 -2.22 -7.10
C ARG A 65 2.27 -3.51 -6.43
N ALA A 66 3.53 -3.89 -6.59
CA ALA A 66 4.08 -5.10 -5.95
C ALA A 66 3.96 -5.02 -4.41
N THR A 67 4.30 -3.88 -3.81
CA THR A 67 4.14 -3.66 -2.36
C THR A 67 2.67 -3.74 -1.92
N GLN A 68 1.76 -3.17 -2.70
CA GLN A 68 0.32 -3.24 -2.44
C GLN A 68 -0.20 -4.68 -2.50
N GLU A 69 0.21 -5.45 -3.52
CA GLU A 69 -0.16 -6.86 -3.66
C GLU A 69 0.33 -7.69 -2.47
N GLN A 70 1.57 -7.49 -2.02
CA GLN A 70 2.14 -8.15 -0.85
C GLN A 70 1.36 -7.84 0.44
N ALA A 71 0.97 -6.58 0.65
CA ALA A 71 0.18 -6.18 1.81
C ALA A 71 -1.22 -6.83 1.79
N VAL A 72 -1.87 -6.86 0.63
CA VAL A 72 -3.19 -7.50 0.46
C VAL A 72 -3.10 -9.01 0.69
N MET A 73 -2.05 -9.67 0.19
CA MET A 73 -1.82 -11.09 0.43
C MET A 73 -1.64 -11.40 1.92
N SER A 74 -0.87 -10.57 2.63
CA SER A 74 -0.65 -10.71 4.07
C SER A 74 -1.95 -10.55 4.87
N LEU A 75 -2.78 -9.56 4.53
CA LEU A 75 -4.09 -9.35 5.15
C LEU A 75 -5.06 -10.51 4.87
N LYS A 76 -5.04 -11.06 3.65
CA LYS A 76 -5.84 -12.25 3.31
C LYS A 76 -5.41 -13.46 4.13
N SER A 77 -4.11 -13.69 4.28
CA SER A 77 -3.57 -14.77 5.10
C SER A 77 -4.03 -14.64 6.56
N LEU A 78 -3.90 -13.44 7.15
CA LEU A 78 -4.38 -13.16 8.50
C LEU A 78 -5.89 -13.41 8.61
N HIS A 79 -6.68 -12.95 7.66
CA HIS A 79 -8.12 -13.20 7.65
C HIS A 79 -8.45 -14.70 7.60
N THR A 80 -7.75 -15.48 6.78
CA THR A 80 -7.93 -16.93 6.70
C THR A 80 -7.59 -17.61 8.03
N ILE A 81 -6.51 -17.22 8.70
CA ILE A 81 -6.14 -17.74 10.02
C ILE A 81 -7.24 -17.43 11.06
N LEU A 82 -7.73 -16.19 11.08
CA LEU A 82 -8.83 -15.81 11.97
C LEU A 82 -10.10 -16.61 11.70
N GLN A 83 -10.43 -16.82 10.43
CA GLN A 83 -11.59 -17.59 10.04
C GLN A 83 -11.45 -19.07 10.42
N GLN A 84 -10.27 -19.65 10.26
CA GLN A 84 -9.99 -21.03 10.71
C GLN A 84 -10.13 -21.14 12.23
N ALA A 85 -9.59 -20.20 12.99
CA ALA A 85 -9.73 -20.17 14.45
C ALA A 85 -11.20 -20.03 14.90
N ALA A 86 -12.00 -19.26 14.16
CA ALA A 86 -13.43 -19.14 14.40
C ALA A 86 -14.19 -20.43 14.07
N ARG A 87 -13.79 -21.17 13.02
CA ARG A 87 -14.40 -22.46 12.62
C ARG A 87 -14.10 -23.61 13.56
N LEU A 88 -13.01 -23.54 14.33
CA LEU A 88 -12.71 -24.48 15.41
C LEU A 88 -13.69 -24.36 16.60
N ARG A 89 -14.51 -23.31 16.64
CA ARG A 89 -15.44 -23.00 17.73
C ARG A 89 -16.88 -22.92 17.20
N VAL A 90 -17.86 -23.17 18.04
CA VAL A 90 -19.28 -23.25 17.64
C VAL A 90 -20.11 -22.15 18.31
N GLY A 91 -21.05 -21.58 17.56
CA GLY A 91 -22.06 -20.65 18.07
C GLY A 91 -21.46 -19.36 18.64
N LYS A 92 -21.79 -19.07 19.91
CA LYS A 92 -21.40 -17.81 20.59
C LYS A 92 -19.88 -17.63 20.69
N TYR A 93 -19.13 -18.71 20.93
CA TYR A 93 -17.68 -18.66 21.10
C TYR A 93 -16.93 -18.35 19.79
N SER A 94 -17.50 -18.77 18.65
CA SER A 94 -16.97 -18.41 17.33
C SER A 94 -17.04 -16.90 17.09
N LYS A 95 -18.19 -16.29 17.42
CA LYS A 95 -18.39 -14.83 17.28
C LYS A 95 -17.55 -14.02 18.28
N ALA A 96 -17.38 -14.53 19.50
CA ALA A 96 -16.54 -13.90 20.53
C ALA A 96 -15.08 -13.80 20.05
N VAL A 97 -14.50 -14.91 19.58
CA VAL A 97 -13.11 -14.92 19.08
C VAL A 97 -12.91 -13.99 17.89
N VAL A 98 -13.85 -13.91 16.94
CA VAL A 98 -13.72 -12.95 15.82
C VAL A 98 -13.69 -11.51 16.33
N THR A 99 -14.54 -11.18 17.29
CA THR A 99 -14.61 -9.83 17.88
C THR A 99 -13.33 -9.51 18.66
N ALA A 100 -12.87 -10.44 19.49
CA ALA A 100 -11.66 -10.31 20.30
C ALA A 100 -10.40 -10.20 19.43
N CYS A 101 -10.27 -11.02 18.40
CA CYS A 101 -9.17 -10.94 17.45
C CYS A 101 -9.14 -9.61 16.70
N ARG A 102 -10.30 -9.08 16.28
CA ARG A 102 -10.37 -7.75 15.63
C ARG A 102 -9.95 -6.65 16.59
N LYS A 103 -10.34 -6.74 17.87
CA LYS A 103 -9.92 -5.80 18.91
C LYS A 103 -8.41 -5.87 19.15
N ALA A 104 -7.84 -7.06 19.29
CA ALA A 104 -6.40 -7.25 19.47
C ALA A 104 -5.59 -6.72 18.27
N VAL A 105 -6.09 -6.87 17.04
CA VAL A 105 -5.49 -6.27 15.84
C VAL A 105 -5.56 -4.74 15.87
N SER A 106 -6.69 -4.17 16.28
CA SER A 106 -6.87 -2.71 16.42
C SER A 106 -5.96 -2.12 17.49
N ASP A 107 -5.79 -2.83 18.59
CA ASP A 107 -4.95 -2.41 19.73
C ASP A 107 -3.46 -2.73 19.50
N ASN A 108 -3.12 -3.22 18.31
CA ASN A 108 -1.77 -3.61 17.91
C ASN A 108 -1.11 -4.66 18.84
N ASN A 109 -1.92 -5.48 19.53
CA ASN A 109 -1.48 -6.42 20.56
C ASN A 109 -1.40 -7.85 20.01
N VAL A 110 -0.20 -8.23 19.54
CA VAL A 110 0.07 -9.56 18.96
C VAL A 110 0.02 -10.67 19.99
N GLU A 111 0.50 -10.43 21.21
CA GLU A 111 0.47 -11.45 22.27
C GLU A 111 -0.95 -11.82 22.64
N ALA A 112 -1.83 -10.81 22.80
CA ALA A 112 -3.25 -11.03 23.00
C ALA A 112 -3.87 -11.79 21.81
N LEU A 113 -3.53 -11.42 20.58
CA LEU A 113 -4.04 -12.10 19.38
C LEU A 113 -3.66 -13.59 19.36
N VAL A 114 -2.39 -13.91 19.64
CA VAL A 114 -1.90 -15.30 19.69
C VAL A 114 -2.60 -16.08 20.81
N LYS A 115 -2.76 -15.46 21.98
CA LYS A 115 -3.46 -16.07 23.11
C LYS A 115 -4.93 -16.36 22.79
N ILE A 116 -5.65 -15.41 22.19
CA ILE A 116 -7.05 -15.59 21.77
C ILE A 116 -7.16 -16.70 20.72
N LEU A 117 -6.18 -16.81 19.81
CA LEU A 117 -6.15 -17.88 18.81
C LEU A 117 -5.99 -19.27 19.47
N GLN A 118 -5.06 -19.39 20.43
CA GLN A 118 -4.75 -20.63 21.15
C GLN A 118 -5.87 -21.04 22.12
N ASP A 119 -6.21 -20.17 23.06
CA ASP A 119 -7.08 -20.51 24.20
C ASP A 119 -8.53 -20.08 24.01
N GLY A 120 -8.78 -19.13 23.10
CA GLY A 120 -10.09 -18.48 22.93
C GLY A 120 -10.24 -17.21 23.78
N ASP A 121 -11.45 -16.65 23.74
CA ASP A 121 -11.85 -15.53 24.58
C ASP A 121 -12.56 -16.12 25.81
N THR A 122 -12.05 -15.85 27.01
CA THR A 122 -12.58 -16.36 28.30
C THR A 122 -14.00 -15.87 28.56
#